data_AF-A0A445M2Z4-F1
#
_entry.id   AF-A0A445M2Z4-F1
#
_cell.length_a   1.000
_cell.length_b   1.000
_cell.length_c   1.000
_cell.angle_alpha   90.00
_cell.angle_beta   90.00
_cell.angle_gamma   90.00
#
_symmetry.space_group_name_H-M   'P 1'
#
loop_
_entity.id
_entity.type
_entity.pdbx_description
1 polymer ?
#
loop_
_entity_poly.entity_id
_entity_poly.type
_entity_poly.pdbx_seq_one_letter_code
_entity_poly.pdbx_strand_id
1 'polypeptide(L)'
;MDSGLAISSPKPYSVITTGSYASKASQHTKKTQIKYNLKRVQQLSLGHRYKCIEGGFAYQECNRKYVVQAVPESSFDSEPHTSNPQIILHSVKDFLATLCTLSYPYAMIGLALCALSSSLLAVEKLSDISLSFFVGVLQAAVPQLFFAIYSNALNQVSDLEIDKINKPHLPLASGQLSLKTVVIIAASFLTLSFWLSWIVGSWPLIWNLVLITSIWTAYSVNVPFLRWKKNPILAAMCMVSSWAFVLPITFFLHMQTFVLKRPIVFPRSLILAIVIMNFFFVGMALAKDIPDVEGDKIYGIDTFAIRIGQKQVFWICIFLFEMAFGVSLVAGATSSSLLVKIITVICLLPHIGCMQL
;
A
#
# COMPACT_ATOMS: atom_id res chain seq x y z
N MET A 1 80.27 -10.74 37.56
CA MET A 1 79.05 -10.69 38.37
C MET A 1 77.87 -10.91 37.41
N ASP A 2 77.78 -12.06 36.73
CA ASP A 2 77.53 -13.43 37.27
C ASP A 2 76.30 -13.40 38.19
N SER A 3 75.21 -14.13 37.97
CA SER A 3 74.96 -15.43 37.30
C SER A 3 73.42 -15.56 37.14
N GLY A 4 72.81 -16.07 36.04
CA GLY A 4 72.78 -17.46 35.55
C GLY A 4 71.78 -18.30 36.39
N LEU A 5 70.63 -18.79 35.92
CA LEU A 5 70.37 -19.93 35.00
C LEU A 5 68.87 -19.86 34.55
N ALA A 6 68.41 -20.02 33.29
CA ALA A 6 68.62 -21.04 32.24
C ALA A 6 67.85 -22.36 32.56
N ILE A 7 66.75 -22.73 31.87
CA ILE A 7 66.64 -23.61 30.65
C ILE A 7 65.26 -24.33 30.80
N SER A 8 64.38 -24.64 29.84
CA SER A 8 64.49 -25.28 28.52
C SER A 8 63.17 -25.19 27.73
N SER A 9 63.26 -25.21 26.41
CA SER A 9 62.21 -25.68 25.48
C SER A 9 62.56 -27.13 25.04
N PRO A 10 61.57 -27.92 24.57
CA PRO A 10 61.56 -28.29 23.14
C PRO A 10 60.16 -28.43 22.50
N LYS A 11 60.10 -28.24 21.16
CA LYS A 11 58.99 -28.56 20.21
C LYS A 11 58.89 -30.09 19.95
N PRO A 12 58.11 -30.68 18.98
CA PRO A 12 56.94 -30.29 18.14
C PRO A 12 55.81 -31.38 18.08
N TYR A 13 54.88 -31.27 17.09
CA TYR A 13 53.85 -32.20 16.54
C TYR A 13 52.38 -31.86 16.91
N SER A 14 51.64 -31.12 16.08
CA SER A 14 50.93 -31.46 14.81
C SER A 14 49.52 -32.05 15.03
N VAL A 15 48.45 -31.28 14.73
CA VAL A 15 47.32 -31.71 13.89
C VAL A 15 46.73 -30.50 13.16
N ILE A 16 46.62 -30.69 11.85
CA ILE A 16 45.98 -29.93 10.77
C ILE A 16 44.55 -29.49 11.12
N THR A 17 44.15 -28.25 10.83
CA THR A 17 42.97 -27.98 9.97
C THR A 17 43.04 -26.56 9.42
N THR A 18 43.25 -26.46 8.11
CA THR A 18 43.10 -25.27 7.28
C THR A 18 41.60 -24.94 7.12
N GLY A 19 41.15 -23.82 7.67
CA GLY A 19 39.81 -23.28 7.44
C GLY A 19 39.90 -22.02 6.57
N SER A 20 39.83 -22.19 5.25
CA SER A 20 39.73 -21.10 4.27
C SER A 20 38.48 -20.26 4.54
N TYR A 21 38.65 -19.00 4.90
CA TYR A 21 37.60 -17.98 4.83
C TYR A 21 37.26 -17.70 3.35
N ALA A 22 36.29 -18.46 2.83
CA ALA A 22 35.69 -18.18 1.54
C ALA A 22 34.62 -17.07 1.69
N SER A 23 34.83 -15.98 0.97
CA SER A 23 33.94 -14.83 0.85
C SER A 23 32.49 -15.21 0.50
N LYS A 24 31.53 -14.72 1.28
CA LYS A 24 30.07 -14.80 1.04
C LYS A 24 29.63 -14.15 -0.30
N ALA A 25 30.51 -13.46 -1.02
CA ALA A 25 30.20 -12.88 -2.33
C ALA A 25 30.13 -13.95 -3.46
N SER A 26 30.82 -15.08 -3.35
CA SER A 26 30.87 -16.11 -4.40
C SER A 26 29.57 -16.93 -4.54
N GLN A 27 28.84 -17.14 -3.44
CA GLN A 27 27.60 -17.91 -3.45
C GLN A 27 26.42 -17.13 -4.05
N HIS A 28 26.42 -15.80 -3.99
CA HIS A 28 25.39 -14.98 -4.59
C HIS A 28 25.50 -14.98 -6.13
N THR A 29 26.72 -14.89 -6.66
CA THR A 29 26.96 -14.91 -8.12
C THR A 29 26.57 -16.26 -8.75
N LYS A 30 26.87 -17.39 -8.09
CA LYS A 30 26.45 -18.73 -8.56
C LYS A 30 24.92 -18.92 -8.57
N LYS A 31 24.20 -18.40 -7.56
CA LYS A 31 22.72 -18.46 -7.53
C LYS A 31 22.09 -17.57 -8.62
N THR A 32 22.66 -16.41 -8.91
CA THR A 32 22.18 -15.53 -9.99
C THR A 32 22.43 -16.13 -11.38
N GLN A 33 23.56 -16.81 -11.58
CA GLN A 33 23.93 -17.45 -12.85
C GLN A 33 23.08 -18.69 -13.15
N ILE A 34 22.73 -19.49 -12.14
CA ILE A 34 21.79 -20.63 -12.29
C ILE A 34 20.37 -20.13 -12.60
N LYS A 35 19.94 -19.03 -11.97
CA LYS A 35 18.60 -18.44 -12.22
C LYS A 35 18.48 -17.78 -13.60
N TYR A 36 19.58 -17.28 -14.17
CA TYR A 36 19.62 -16.77 -15.55
C TYR A 36 19.70 -17.89 -16.60
N ASN A 37 20.43 -18.98 -16.33
CA ASN A 37 20.54 -20.09 -17.28
C ASN A 37 19.28 -20.95 -17.38
N LEU A 38 18.45 -21.03 -16.32
CA LEU A 38 17.18 -21.76 -16.37
C LEU A 38 16.11 -21.06 -17.24
N LYS A 39 16.30 -19.77 -17.58
CA LYS A 39 15.35 -18.98 -18.39
C LYS A 39 15.71 -18.94 -19.88
N ARG A 40 16.76 -19.63 -20.32
CA ARG A 40 17.24 -19.61 -21.72
C ARG A 40 17.07 -20.93 -22.49
N VAL A 41 16.33 -21.89 -21.94
CA VAL A 41 16.00 -23.15 -22.63
C VAL A 41 14.49 -23.38 -22.55
N GLN A 42 13.74 -22.60 -23.32
CA GLN A 42 12.46 -22.96 -23.94
C GLN A 42 11.99 -21.79 -24.81
N GLN A 43 12.60 -21.68 -25.98
CA GLN A 43 12.05 -20.90 -27.09
C GLN A 43 12.49 -21.53 -28.41
N LEU A 44 11.65 -22.46 -28.87
CA LEU A 44 11.52 -22.96 -30.24
C LEU A 44 10.13 -23.61 -30.28
N SER A 45 9.24 -23.38 -31.23
CA SER A 45 9.04 -22.38 -32.28
C SER A 45 7.74 -22.83 -32.95
N LEU A 46 6.80 -21.93 -33.24
CA LEU A 46 5.85 -22.13 -34.35
C LEU A 46 5.22 -20.79 -34.70
N GLY A 47 5.68 -20.25 -35.82
CA GLY A 47 5.18 -19.02 -36.41
C GLY A 47 4.04 -19.30 -37.39
N HIS A 48 3.17 -18.31 -37.57
CA HIS A 48 2.41 -18.16 -38.80
C HIS A 48 2.25 -16.67 -39.11
N ARG A 49 2.96 -16.23 -40.15
CA ARG A 49 2.70 -14.99 -40.87
C ARG A 49 2.43 -15.39 -42.31
N TYR A 50 1.20 -15.13 -42.74
CA TYR A 50 0.72 -15.32 -44.11
C TYR A 50 1.53 -14.47 -45.11
N LYS A 51 2.07 -15.08 -46.15
CA LYS A 51 2.07 -14.50 -47.50
C LYS A 51 2.17 -15.61 -48.55
N CYS A 52 1.19 -15.57 -49.42
CA CYS A 52 0.88 -16.46 -50.55
C CYS A 52 1.94 -16.35 -51.65
N ILE A 53 2.43 -17.48 -52.18
CA ILE A 53 2.86 -17.62 -53.59
C ILE A 53 2.51 -19.06 -54.05
N GLU A 54 1.78 -19.09 -55.16
CA GLU A 54 1.27 -20.22 -55.92
C GLU A 54 2.34 -20.75 -56.90
N GLY A 55 2.40 -22.07 -57.14
CA GLY A 55 3.08 -22.61 -58.31
C GLY A 55 3.82 -23.94 -58.14
N GLY A 56 3.22 -25.02 -58.67
CA GLY A 56 3.91 -25.88 -59.65
C GLY A 56 4.67 -27.12 -59.18
N PHE A 57 3.97 -28.27 -59.22
CA PHE A 57 4.38 -29.60 -59.69
C PHE A 57 5.87 -30.04 -59.68
N ALA A 58 6.15 -31.18 -59.05
CA ALA A 58 6.34 -32.50 -59.71
C ALA A 58 7.27 -33.45 -58.92
N TYR A 59 7.06 -34.75 -59.16
CA TYR A 59 7.93 -35.92 -58.91
C TYR A 59 7.80 -36.74 -57.61
N GLN A 60 7.03 -37.83 -57.78
CA GLN A 60 7.49 -39.23 -57.72
C GLN A 60 7.59 -39.93 -56.36
N GLU A 61 6.49 -40.63 -56.11
CA GLU A 61 6.28 -41.87 -55.37
C GLU A 61 7.52 -42.77 -55.18
N CYS A 62 7.82 -43.13 -53.93
CA CYS A 62 8.54 -44.35 -53.61
C CYS A 62 7.90 -45.02 -52.38
N ASN A 63 7.23 -46.15 -52.66
CA ASN A 63 6.54 -47.01 -51.72
C ASN A 63 7.50 -47.72 -50.74
N ARG A 64 7.20 -47.71 -49.44
CA ARG A 64 7.40 -48.89 -48.59
C ARG A 64 6.48 -48.89 -47.36
N LYS A 65 5.51 -49.80 -47.38
CA LYS A 65 4.57 -50.14 -46.30
C LYS A 65 5.31 -50.61 -45.04
N TYR A 66 4.88 -50.13 -43.88
CA TYR A 66 4.73 -50.97 -42.67
C TYR A 66 3.41 -50.62 -41.97
N VAL A 67 2.66 -51.69 -41.69
CA VAL A 67 1.33 -51.72 -41.06
C VAL A 67 1.47 -51.34 -39.58
N VAL A 68 0.63 -50.41 -39.09
CA VAL A 68 0.44 -50.20 -37.65
C VAL A 68 -1.00 -50.60 -37.30
N GLN A 69 -1.10 -51.60 -36.44
CA GLN A 69 -2.29 -52.14 -35.82
C GLN A 69 -3.00 -51.07 -34.97
N ALA A 70 -4.27 -50.83 -35.22
CA ALA A 70 -5.13 -50.04 -34.32
C ALA A 70 -5.70 -50.98 -33.24
N VAL A 71 -5.52 -50.60 -31.97
CA VAL A 71 -6.26 -51.13 -30.82
C VAL A 71 -7.03 -49.96 -30.21
N PRO A 72 -8.37 -50.06 -30.00
CA PRO A 72 -9.15 -49.02 -29.37
C PRO A 72 -9.34 -49.29 -27.87
N GLU A 73 -8.95 -48.35 -27.02
CA GLU A 73 -9.29 -48.28 -25.59
C GLU A 73 -9.09 -46.83 -25.15
N SER A 74 -9.87 -46.22 -24.27
CA SER A 74 -11.21 -46.40 -23.75
C SER A 74 -11.53 -45.04 -23.12
N SER A 75 -12.80 -44.68 -23.07
CA SER A 75 -13.31 -43.43 -22.49
C SER A 75 -12.80 -43.24 -21.06
N PHE A 76 -12.03 -42.18 -20.81
CA PHE A 76 -11.82 -41.69 -19.46
C PHE A 76 -13.08 -40.93 -19.04
N ASP A 77 -13.86 -41.59 -18.20
CA ASP A 77 -14.91 -41.01 -17.39
C ASP A 77 -14.39 -39.76 -16.69
N SER A 78 -15.12 -38.66 -16.89
CA SER A 78 -14.99 -37.45 -16.11
C SER A 78 -15.49 -37.71 -14.69
N GLU A 79 -14.58 -37.98 -13.75
CA GLU A 79 -14.88 -37.88 -12.32
C GLU A 79 -15.27 -36.44 -11.99
N PRO A 80 -16.37 -36.20 -11.26
CA PRO A 80 -16.65 -34.89 -10.71
C PRO A 80 -15.64 -34.65 -9.58
N HIS A 81 -14.72 -33.71 -9.77
CA HIS A 81 -13.85 -33.22 -8.71
C HIS A 81 -14.72 -32.80 -7.51
N THR A 82 -14.77 -33.65 -6.48
CA THR A 82 -15.26 -33.25 -5.16
C THR A 82 -14.28 -32.21 -4.65
N SER A 83 -14.70 -30.94 -4.69
CA SER A 83 -13.87 -29.81 -4.31
C SER A 83 -13.49 -29.94 -2.82
N ASN A 84 -12.26 -30.39 -2.57
CA ASN A 84 -11.73 -30.63 -1.24
C ASN A 84 -11.81 -29.33 -0.40
N PRO A 85 -12.49 -29.33 0.77
CA PRO A 85 -12.64 -28.15 1.62
C PRO A 85 -11.33 -27.46 1.99
N GLN A 86 -10.22 -28.23 2.11
CA GLN A 86 -8.91 -27.68 2.42
C GLN A 86 -8.33 -26.82 1.29
N ILE A 87 -8.61 -27.19 0.03
CA ILE A 87 -8.17 -26.43 -1.16
C ILE A 87 -8.96 -25.11 -1.25
N ILE A 88 -10.26 -25.15 -0.97
CA ILE A 88 -11.12 -23.95 -0.94
C ILE A 88 -10.64 -22.99 0.16
N LEU A 89 -10.41 -23.50 1.38
CA LEU A 89 -9.95 -22.68 2.50
C LEU A 89 -8.59 -22.01 2.21
N HIS A 90 -7.65 -22.75 1.60
CA HIS A 90 -6.36 -22.20 1.20
C HIS A 90 -6.51 -21.08 0.16
N SER A 91 -7.32 -21.31 -0.88
CA SER A 91 -7.61 -20.33 -1.92
C SER A 91 -8.27 -19.05 -1.37
N VAL A 92 -9.24 -19.20 -0.46
CA VAL A 92 -9.86 -18.06 0.23
C VAL A 92 -8.84 -17.30 1.07
N LYS A 93 -7.97 -18.00 1.79
CA LYS A 93 -6.92 -17.38 2.62
C LYS A 93 -5.92 -16.61 1.77
N ASP A 94 -5.50 -17.16 0.64
CA ASP A 94 -4.60 -16.50 -0.30
C ASP A 94 -5.25 -15.26 -0.91
N PHE A 95 -6.53 -15.35 -1.29
CA PHE A 95 -7.28 -14.22 -1.81
C PHE A 95 -7.41 -13.11 -0.74
N LEU A 96 -7.72 -13.45 0.50
CA LEU A 96 -7.80 -12.49 1.60
C LEU A 96 -6.45 -11.83 1.89
N ALA A 97 -5.35 -12.59 1.87
CA ALA A 97 -4.00 -12.03 2.02
C ALA A 97 -3.65 -11.06 0.89
N THR A 98 -4.05 -11.40 -0.34
CA THR A 98 -3.88 -10.56 -1.53
C THR A 98 -4.72 -9.28 -1.41
N LEU A 99 -5.97 -9.40 -0.94
CA LEU A 99 -6.86 -8.28 -0.69
C LEU A 99 -6.35 -7.36 0.43
N CYS A 100 -5.79 -7.93 1.50
CA CYS A 100 -5.11 -7.18 2.56
C CYS A 100 -3.89 -6.41 2.01
N THR A 101 -3.14 -7.00 1.08
CA THR A 101 -2.02 -6.30 0.43
C THR A 101 -2.54 -5.18 -0.48
N LEU A 102 -3.64 -5.43 -1.21
CA LEU A 102 -4.31 -4.43 -2.06
C LEU A 102 -4.80 -3.22 -1.24
N SER A 103 -5.26 -3.45 -0.01
CA SER A 103 -5.87 -2.42 0.82
C SER A 103 -4.88 -1.54 1.58
N TYR A 104 -3.57 -1.85 1.58
CA TYR A 104 -2.54 -1.20 2.40
C TYR A 104 -2.95 -1.10 3.89
N PRO A 105 -2.67 -2.12 4.71
CA PRO A 105 -3.18 -2.21 6.08
C PRO A 105 -2.82 -1.01 6.96
N TYR A 106 -1.63 -0.42 6.75
CA TYR A 106 -1.21 0.78 7.47
C TYR A 106 -2.11 2.00 7.19
N ALA A 107 -2.58 2.16 5.95
CA ALA A 107 -3.49 3.25 5.58
C ALA A 107 -4.88 3.05 6.20
N MET A 108 -5.33 1.79 6.26
CA MET A 108 -6.59 1.40 6.91
C MET A 108 -6.58 1.67 8.42
N ILE A 109 -5.45 1.39 9.09
CA ILE A 109 -5.25 1.73 10.50
C ILE A 109 -5.32 3.25 10.69
N GLY A 110 -4.60 4.02 9.87
CA GLY A 110 -4.64 5.48 9.93
C GLY A 110 -6.06 6.06 9.78
N LEU A 111 -6.86 5.46 8.90
CA LEU A 111 -8.24 5.84 8.68
C LEU A 111 -9.15 5.54 9.87
N ALA A 112 -9.01 4.34 10.47
CA ALA A 112 -9.75 3.97 11.67
C ALA A 112 -9.39 4.89 12.86
N LEU A 113 -8.10 5.21 13.02
CA LEU A 113 -7.63 6.17 14.01
C LEU A 113 -8.17 7.58 13.74
N CYS A 114 -8.23 8.02 12.48
CA CYS A 114 -8.82 9.30 12.09
C CYS A 114 -10.32 9.35 12.45
N ALA A 115 -11.08 8.30 12.15
CA ALA A 115 -12.49 8.20 12.53
C ALA A 115 -12.68 8.25 14.05
N LEU A 116 -11.90 7.47 14.81
CA LEU A 116 -11.98 7.45 16.27
C LEU A 116 -11.59 8.81 16.88
N SER A 117 -10.44 9.35 16.51
CA SER A 117 -9.93 10.63 17.04
C SER A 117 -10.86 11.80 16.71
N SER A 118 -11.37 11.87 15.49
CA SER A 118 -12.31 12.92 15.08
C SER A 118 -13.66 12.79 15.77
N SER A 119 -14.08 11.56 16.06
CA SER A 119 -15.30 11.29 16.83
C SER A 119 -15.16 11.72 18.30
N LEU A 120 -13.98 11.49 18.89
CA LEU A 120 -13.68 11.93 20.26
C LEU A 120 -13.71 13.45 20.41
N LEU A 121 -13.49 14.22 19.34
CA LEU A 121 -13.60 15.68 19.38
C LEU A 121 -15.04 16.18 19.64
N ALA A 122 -16.05 15.34 19.41
CA ALA A 122 -17.46 15.66 19.70
C ALA A 122 -17.88 15.31 21.14
N VAL A 123 -17.01 14.65 21.92
CA VAL A 123 -17.30 14.27 23.31
C VAL A 123 -17.10 15.48 24.21
N GLU A 124 -18.16 15.87 24.92
CA GLU A 124 -18.12 16.96 25.91
C GLU A 124 -18.15 16.43 27.34
N LYS A 125 -18.79 15.28 27.57
CA LYS A 125 -18.94 14.64 28.88
C LYS A 125 -18.68 13.14 28.77
N LEU A 126 -18.22 12.52 29.86
CA LEU A 126 -17.97 11.06 29.87
C LEU A 126 -19.22 10.23 29.56
N SER A 127 -20.41 10.73 29.90
CA SER A 127 -21.69 10.11 29.54
C SER A 127 -21.93 9.99 28.03
N ASP A 128 -21.24 10.78 27.22
CA ASP A 128 -21.36 10.73 25.75
C ASP A 128 -20.71 9.46 25.19
N ILE A 129 -19.72 8.89 25.90
CA ILE A 129 -19.07 7.63 25.56
C ILE A 129 -19.99 6.47 25.95
N SER A 130 -21.03 6.31 25.15
CA SER A 130 -22.06 5.29 25.28
C SER A 130 -21.98 4.26 24.15
N LEU A 131 -22.84 3.24 24.16
CA LEU A 131 -22.94 2.30 23.04
C LEU A 131 -23.22 3.03 21.71
N SER A 132 -24.05 4.07 21.73
CA SER A 132 -24.34 4.89 20.55
C SER A 132 -23.10 5.59 20.00
N PHE A 133 -22.15 5.98 20.85
CA PHE A 133 -20.88 6.54 20.41
C PHE A 133 -20.08 5.52 19.61
N PHE A 134 -19.89 4.31 20.13
CA PHE A 134 -19.14 3.27 19.43
C PHE A 134 -19.82 2.84 18.13
N VAL A 135 -21.16 2.76 18.12
CA VAL A 135 -21.93 2.53 16.89
C VAL A 135 -21.69 3.65 15.88
N GLY A 136 -21.70 4.91 16.31
CA GLY A 136 -21.39 6.06 15.46
C GLY A 136 -19.98 6.02 14.86
N VAL A 137 -18.97 5.67 15.67
CA VAL A 137 -17.60 5.50 15.17
C VAL A 137 -17.54 4.40 14.10
N LEU A 138 -18.22 3.27 14.31
CA LEU A 138 -18.28 2.19 13.31
C LEU A 138 -19.04 2.61 12.04
N GLN A 139 -20.14 3.36 12.19
CA GLN A 139 -20.90 3.93 11.07
C GLN A 139 -20.04 4.85 10.20
N ALA A 140 -19.11 5.60 10.80
CA ALA A 140 -18.15 6.42 10.07
C ALA A 140 -17.00 5.59 9.47
N ALA A 141 -16.40 4.69 10.26
CA ALA A 141 -15.19 3.96 9.87
C ALA A 141 -15.43 2.89 8.79
N VAL A 142 -16.48 2.07 8.92
CA VAL A 142 -16.68 0.91 8.04
C VAL A 142 -16.90 1.30 6.57
N PRO A 143 -17.83 2.22 6.23
CA PRO A 143 -17.99 2.67 4.84
C PRO A 143 -16.72 3.29 4.29
N GLN A 144 -15.99 4.03 5.13
CA GLN A 144 -14.75 4.67 4.75
C GLN A 144 -13.63 3.66 4.45
N LEU A 145 -13.54 2.57 5.22
CA LEU A 145 -12.58 1.49 4.96
C LEU A 145 -12.86 0.83 3.59
N PHE A 146 -14.13 0.63 3.22
CA PHE A 146 -14.48 0.16 1.89
C PHE A 146 -14.11 1.17 0.80
N PHE A 147 -14.33 2.46 1.02
CA PHE A 147 -13.83 3.50 0.12
C PHE A 147 -12.30 3.44 -0.05
N ALA A 148 -11.54 3.23 1.02
CA ALA A 148 -10.08 3.14 0.94
C ALA A 148 -9.61 1.97 0.06
N ILE A 149 -10.28 0.80 0.15
CA ILE A 149 -10.01 -0.33 -0.75
C ILE A 149 -10.27 0.05 -2.20
N TYR A 150 -11.40 0.72 -2.49
CA TYR A 150 -11.70 1.25 -3.81
C TYR A 150 -10.60 2.21 -4.30
N SER A 151 -10.21 3.18 -3.49
CA SER A 151 -9.22 4.20 -3.85
C SER A 151 -7.86 3.57 -4.18
N ASN A 152 -7.43 2.59 -3.37
CA ASN A 152 -6.17 1.89 -3.58
C ASN A 152 -6.22 1.00 -4.83
N ALA A 153 -7.33 0.31 -5.07
CA ALA A 153 -7.55 -0.47 -6.28
C ALA A 153 -7.57 0.42 -7.54
N LEU A 154 -8.27 1.56 -7.49
CA LEU A 154 -8.31 2.53 -8.58
C LEU A 154 -6.93 3.09 -8.89
N ASN A 155 -6.13 3.40 -7.87
CA ASN A 155 -4.76 3.87 -8.06
C ASN A 155 -3.91 2.80 -8.77
N GLN A 156 -3.93 1.55 -8.32
CA GLN A 156 -3.20 0.45 -8.96
C GLN A 156 -3.63 0.21 -10.41
N VAL A 157 -4.94 0.30 -10.70
CA VAL A 157 -5.45 0.20 -12.09
C VAL A 157 -4.90 1.35 -12.94
N SER A 158 -4.89 2.56 -12.40
CA SER A 158 -4.49 3.78 -13.11
C SER A 158 -2.98 3.91 -13.28
N ASP A 159 -2.21 3.25 -12.42
CA ASP A 159 -0.75 3.32 -12.35
C ASP A 159 -0.07 1.96 -12.65
N LEU A 160 -0.79 0.99 -13.23
CA LEU A 160 -0.28 -0.37 -13.48
C LEU A 160 1.15 -0.40 -14.03
N GLU A 161 1.42 0.40 -15.07
CA GLU A 161 2.73 0.42 -15.72
C GLU A 161 3.82 1.17 -14.91
N ILE A 162 3.42 2.12 -14.06
CA ILE A 162 4.32 2.82 -13.11
C ILE A 162 4.64 1.89 -11.94
N ASP A 163 3.63 1.21 -11.40
CA ASP A 163 3.75 0.31 -10.26
C ASP A 163 4.57 -0.94 -10.60
N LYS A 164 4.62 -1.39 -11.86
CA LYS A 164 5.57 -2.43 -12.29
C LYS A 164 7.04 -2.04 -12.06
N ILE A 165 7.36 -0.75 -12.05
CA ILE A 165 8.70 -0.23 -11.81
C ILE A 165 8.88 0.02 -10.31
N ASN A 166 8.03 0.87 -9.73
CA ASN A 166 8.20 1.34 -8.35
C ASN A 166 7.81 0.29 -7.30
N LYS A 167 6.78 -0.52 -7.58
CA LYS A 167 6.11 -1.40 -6.61
C LYS A 167 5.72 -2.76 -7.24
N PRO A 168 6.69 -3.54 -7.78
CA PRO A 168 6.41 -4.77 -8.53
C PRO A 168 5.76 -5.89 -7.69
N HIS A 169 5.78 -5.76 -6.37
CA HIS A 169 5.18 -6.71 -5.43
C HIS A 169 3.66 -6.52 -5.26
N LEU A 170 3.07 -5.42 -5.78
CA LEU A 170 1.64 -5.17 -5.62
C LEU A 170 0.80 -6.23 -6.33
N PRO A 171 -0.41 -6.55 -5.83
CA PRO A 171 -1.24 -7.62 -6.38
C PRO A 171 -1.50 -7.51 -7.88
N LEU A 172 -1.77 -6.31 -8.37
CA LEU A 172 -2.03 -6.09 -9.80
C LEU A 172 -0.73 -6.06 -10.63
N ALA A 173 0.32 -5.39 -10.15
CA ALA A 173 1.61 -5.29 -10.86
C ALA A 173 2.36 -6.63 -10.96
N SER A 174 2.26 -7.47 -9.92
CA SER A 174 2.84 -8.82 -9.87
C SER A 174 2.05 -9.86 -10.66
N GLY A 175 0.81 -9.54 -11.08
CA GLY A 175 -0.09 -10.47 -11.76
C GLY A 175 -0.83 -11.45 -10.84
N GLN A 176 -0.76 -11.29 -9.52
CA GLN A 176 -1.56 -12.09 -8.57
C GLN A 176 -3.07 -11.88 -8.76
N LEU A 177 -3.47 -10.65 -9.11
CA LEU A 177 -4.84 -10.32 -9.50
C LEU A 177 -4.88 -9.86 -10.94
N SER A 178 -5.90 -10.30 -11.68
CA SER A 178 -6.17 -9.79 -13.03
C SER A 178 -6.73 -8.35 -12.96
N LEU A 179 -6.49 -7.56 -14.01
CA LEU A 179 -7.06 -6.21 -14.14
C LEU A 179 -8.59 -6.21 -13.95
N LYS A 180 -9.28 -7.17 -14.59
CA LYS A 180 -10.74 -7.34 -14.48
C LYS A 180 -11.16 -7.59 -13.04
N THR A 181 -10.43 -8.45 -12.31
CA THR A 181 -10.71 -8.74 -10.90
C THR A 181 -10.57 -7.49 -10.04
N VAL A 182 -9.49 -6.70 -10.22
CA VAL A 182 -9.28 -5.48 -9.43
C VAL A 182 -10.36 -4.42 -9.72
N VAL A 183 -10.79 -4.27 -10.97
CA VAL A 183 -11.91 -3.38 -11.33
C VAL A 183 -13.22 -3.82 -10.67
N ILE A 184 -13.53 -5.13 -10.66
CA ILE A 184 -14.72 -5.67 -9.99
C ILE A 184 -14.64 -5.44 -8.47
N ILE A 185 -13.48 -5.65 -7.86
CA ILE A 185 -13.23 -5.37 -6.44
C ILE A 185 -13.49 -3.88 -6.17
N ALA A 186 -12.87 -2.98 -6.94
CA ALA A 186 -13.03 -1.54 -6.80
C ALA A 186 -14.52 -1.12 -6.88
N ALA A 187 -15.24 -1.57 -7.91
CA ALA A 187 -16.65 -1.25 -8.09
C ALA A 187 -17.53 -1.80 -6.96
N SER A 188 -17.27 -3.04 -6.51
CA SER A 188 -18.00 -3.67 -5.41
C SER A 188 -17.82 -2.92 -4.10
N PHE A 189 -16.57 -2.58 -3.74
CA PHE A 189 -16.28 -1.87 -2.49
C PHE A 189 -16.78 -0.41 -2.51
N LEU A 190 -16.72 0.26 -3.66
CA LEU A 190 -17.33 1.59 -3.81
C LEU A 190 -18.85 1.54 -3.60
N THR A 191 -19.52 0.57 -4.24
CA THR A 191 -20.96 0.36 -4.11
C THR A 191 -21.34 0.07 -2.66
N LEU A 192 -20.59 -0.81 -2.00
CA LEU A 192 -20.82 -1.18 -0.60
C LEU A 192 -20.60 0.01 0.35
N SER A 193 -19.60 0.86 0.08
CA SER A 193 -19.35 2.09 0.82
C SER A 193 -20.55 3.04 0.75
N PHE A 194 -21.00 3.38 -0.47
CA PHE A 194 -22.16 4.24 -0.67
C PHE A 194 -23.45 3.65 -0.10
N TRP A 195 -23.67 2.35 -0.31
CA TRP A 195 -24.84 1.64 0.20
C TRP A 195 -24.92 1.69 1.73
N LEU A 196 -23.81 1.42 2.43
CA LEU A 196 -23.79 1.52 3.89
C LEU A 196 -24.00 2.95 4.38
N SER A 197 -23.33 3.94 3.80
CA SER A 197 -23.55 5.34 4.19
C SER A 197 -24.99 5.81 3.93
N TRP A 198 -25.61 5.31 2.87
CA TRP A 198 -27.03 5.57 2.58
C TRP A 198 -27.96 4.96 3.63
N ILE A 199 -27.73 3.70 4.04
CA ILE A 199 -28.49 3.03 5.10
C ILE A 199 -28.35 3.76 6.44
N VAL A 200 -27.14 4.25 6.76
CA VAL A 200 -26.93 5.06 7.97
C VAL A 200 -27.74 6.36 7.90
N GLY A 201 -27.94 6.95 6.72
CA GLY A 201 -28.76 8.16 6.52
C GLY A 201 -28.13 9.44 7.08
N SER A 202 -26.83 9.41 7.40
CA SER A 202 -26.09 10.53 7.96
C SER A 202 -25.59 11.44 6.84
N TRP A 203 -26.16 12.65 6.71
CA TRP A 203 -25.78 13.60 5.66
C TRP A 203 -24.27 13.92 5.62
N PRO A 204 -23.54 14.10 6.75
CA PRO A 204 -22.10 14.35 6.69
C PRO A 204 -21.31 13.18 6.09
N LEU A 205 -21.73 11.94 6.34
CA LEU A 205 -21.04 10.75 5.82
C LEU A 205 -21.32 10.54 4.32
N ILE A 206 -22.54 10.84 3.88
CA ILE A 206 -22.88 10.78 2.45
C ILE A 206 -22.07 11.83 1.68
N TRP A 207 -22.04 13.08 2.16
CA TRP A 207 -21.25 14.14 1.53
C TRP A 207 -19.74 13.88 1.61
N ASN A 208 -19.26 13.30 2.72
CA ASN A 208 -17.89 12.82 2.82
C ASN A 208 -17.55 11.89 1.65
N LEU A 209 -18.33 10.81 1.44
CA LEU A 209 -18.09 9.86 0.36
C LEU A 209 -18.14 10.52 -1.02
N VAL A 210 -19.14 11.37 -1.28
CA VAL A 210 -19.23 12.09 -2.56
C VAL A 210 -17.98 12.93 -2.82
N LEU A 211 -17.52 13.69 -1.83
CA LEU A 211 -16.36 14.56 -1.95
C LEU A 211 -15.07 13.76 -2.13
N ILE A 212 -14.80 12.78 -1.28
CA ILE A 212 -13.57 11.99 -1.36
C ILE A 212 -13.54 11.14 -2.63
N THR A 213 -14.66 10.55 -3.06
CA THR A 213 -14.71 9.81 -4.32
C THR A 213 -14.40 10.75 -5.47
N SER A 214 -15.02 11.93 -5.52
CA SER A 214 -14.72 12.91 -6.57
C SER A 214 -13.24 13.31 -6.59
N ILE A 215 -12.66 13.62 -5.42
CA ILE A 215 -11.25 14.04 -5.30
C ILE A 215 -10.30 12.91 -5.72
N TRP A 216 -10.49 11.70 -5.21
CA TRP A 216 -9.58 10.57 -5.47
C TRP A 216 -9.75 9.97 -6.87
N THR A 217 -10.96 10.04 -7.44
CA THR A 217 -11.17 9.71 -8.86
C THR A 217 -10.46 10.74 -9.75
N ALA A 218 -10.60 12.04 -9.48
CA ALA A 218 -9.90 13.11 -10.20
C ALA A 218 -8.38 13.14 -9.94
N TYR A 219 -7.91 12.43 -8.92
CA TYR A 219 -6.49 12.21 -8.69
C TYR A 219 -5.91 11.12 -9.60
N SER A 220 -6.60 9.98 -9.70
CA SER A 220 -6.07 8.77 -10.33
C SER A 220 -6.37 8.65 -11.82
N VAL A 221 -7.60 8.97 -12.25
CA VAL A 221 -8.13 8.57 -13.56
C VAL A 221 -7.40 9.26 -14.72
N ASN A 222 -6.96 8.49 -15.71
CA ASN A 222 -6.22 9.02 -16.86
C ASN A 222 -7.13 9.56 -17.97
N VAL A 223 -7.90 10.61 -17.65
CA VAL A 223 -8.79 11.34 -18.58
C VAL A 223 -8.37 12.82 -18.58
N PRO A 224 -8.57 13.58 -19.68
CA PRO A 224 -8.30 15.02 -19.68
C PRO A 224 -8.90 15.71 -18.45
N PHE A 225 -8.12 16.58 -17.82
CA PHE A 225 -8.46 17.31 -16.58
C PHE A 225 -8.58 16.49 -15.27
N LEU A 226 -8.54 15.14 -15.30
CA LEU A 226 -8.82 14.27 -14.14
C LEU A 226 -7.63 13.40 -13.68
N ARG A 227 -6.39 13.74 -14.08
CA ARG A 227 -5.18 13.08 -13.58
C ARG A 227 -4.32 14.01 -12.75
N TRP A 228 -4.89 14.47 -11.64
CA TRP A 228 -4.29 15.49 -10.80
C TRP A 228 -2.95 15.08 -10.17
N LYS A 229 -2.68 13.78 -10.04
CA LYS A 229 -1.36 13.26 -9.63
C LYS A 229 -0.19 13.78 -10.48
N LYS A 230 -0.43 14.14 -11.75
CA LYS A 230 0.60 14.71 -12.64
C LYS A 230 1.15 16.07 -12.19
N ASN A 231 0.39 16.81 -11.37
CA ASN A 231 0.82 18.10 -10.86
C ASN A 231 1.08 17.97 -9.35
N PRO A 232 2.28 18.34 -8.88
CA PRO A 232 2.66 18.09 -7.49
C PRO A 232 1.84 18.92 -6.48
N ILE A 233 1.43 20.13 -6.87
CA ILE A 233 0.60 21.00 -6.03
C ILE A 233 -0.79 20.40 -5.89
N LEU A 234 -1.36 19.94 -7.01
CA LEU A 234 -2.70 19.39 -7.01
C LEU A 234 -2.76 18.04 -6.29
N ALA A 235 -1.74 17.20 -6.45
CA ALA A 235 -1.56 15.99 -5.66
C ALA A 235 -1.51 16.26 -4.15
N ALA A 236 -0.74 17.27 -3.72
CA ALA A 236 -0.69 17.68 -2.32
C ALA A 236 -2.04 18.23 -1.83
N MET A 237 -2.71 19.06 -2.62
CA MET A 237 -4.05 19.56 -2.32
C MET A 237 -5.07 18.43 -2.16
N CYS A 238 -5.05 17.38 -2.99
CA CYS A 238 -5.93 16.22 -2.84
C CYS A 238 -5.74 15.54 -1.48
N MET A 239 -4.48 15.30 -1.12
CA MET A 239 -4.16 14.62 0.13
C MET A 239 -4.59 15.44 1.34
N VAL A 240 -4.22 16.72 1.36
CA VAL A 240 -4.56 17.64 2.46
C VAL A 240 -6.08 17.84 2.56
N SER A 241 -6.75 18.11 1.44
CA SER A 241 -8.21 18.34 1.45
C SER A 241 -8.95 17.11 1.97
N SER A 242 -8.52 15.90 1.58
CA SER A 242 -9.16 14.68 2.04
C SER A 242 -8.88 14.41 3.52
N TRP A 243 -7.60 14.35 3.90
CA TRP A 243 -7.19 13.82 5.20
C TRP A 243 -7.13 14.85 6.32
N ALA A 244 -6.82 16.11 6.03
CA ALA A 244 -6.77 17.16 7.04
C ALA A 244 -8.12 17.87 7.22
N PHE A 245 -8.98 17.88 6.19
CA PHE A 245 -10.25 18.61 6.21
C PHE A 245 -11.47 17.71 6.11
N VAL A 246 -11.71 17.08 4.96
CA VAL A 246 -12.97 16.38 4.68
C VAL A 246 -13.22 15.25 5.69
N LEU A 247 -12.25 14.36 5.91
CA LEU A 247 -12.42 13.23 6.82
C LEU A 247 -12.63 13.69 8.28
N PRO A 248 -11.75 14.52 8.90
CA PRO A 248 -11.95 14.90 10.29
C PRO A 248 -13.23 15.69 10.53
N ILE A 249 -13.55 16.63 9.63
CA ILE A 249 -14.74 17.47 9.77
C ILE A 249 -16.01 16.64 9.64
N THR A 250 -16.10 15.75 8.66
CA THR A 250 -17.33 14.99 8.42
C THR A 250 -17.57 13.91 9.48
N PHE A 251 -16.52 13.28 10.00
CA PHE A 251 -16.62 12.35 11.12
C PHE A 251 -17.04 13.07 12.41
N PHE A 252 -16.43 14.21 12.70
CA PHE A 252 -16.86 15.06 13.80
C PHE A 252 -18.34 15.47 13.65
N LEU A 253 -18.76 15.95 12.47
CA LEU A 253 -20.13 16.36 12.21
C LEU A 253 -21.13 15.21 12.31
N HIS A 254 -20.76 13.99 11.88
CA HIS A 254 -21.57 12.81 12.07
C HIS A 254 -21.83 12.56 13.56
N MET A 255 -20.78 12.59 14.38
CA MET A 255 -20.94 12.41 15.83
C MET A 255 -21.75 13.54 16.46
N GLN A 256 -21.43 14.79 16.14
CA GLN A 256 -22.09 15.97 16.70
C GLN A 256 -23.58 16.01 16.37
N THR A 257 -23.93 15.88 15.09
CA THR A 257 -25.30 16.15 14.61
C THR A 257 -26.17 14.90 14.50
N PHE A 258 -25.58 13.77 14.11
CA PHE A 258 -26.34 12.56 13.83
C PHE A 258 -26.41 11.63 15.05
N VAL A 259 -25.29 11.43 15.76
CA VAL A 259 -25.22 10.51 16.90
C VAL A 259 -25.65 11.19 18.21
N LEU A 260 -25.04 12.33 18.52
CA LEU A 260 -25.29 13.08 19.76
C LEU A 260 -26.45 14.07 19.65
N LYS A 261 -26.97 14.33 18.43
CA LYS A 261 -28.10 15.23 18.15
C LYS A 261 -27.90 16.65 18.69
N ARG A 262 -26.68 17.18 18.59
CA ARG A 262 -26.29 18.51 19.04
C ARG A 262 -26.18 19.50 17.87
N PRO A 263 -26.32 20.82 18.12
CA PRO A 263 -26.06 21.83 17.11
C PRO A 263 -24.60 21.81 16.66
N ILE A 264 -24.35 22.29 15.44
CA ILE A 264 -23.01 22.39 14.87
C ILE A 264 -22.27 23.51 15.61
N VAL A 265 -21.33 23.11 16.46
CA VAL A 265 -20.40 24.01 17.14
C VAL A 265 -19.01 23.42 16.97
N PHE A 266 -18.12 24.15 16.28
CA PHE A 266 -16.75 23.67 16.06
C PHE A 266 -15.89 23.97 17.29
N PRO A 267 -15.41 22.95 18.02
CA PRO A 267 -14.58 23.18 19.18
C PRO A 267 -13.18 23.62 18.76
N ARG A 268 -12.49 24.36 19.65
CA ARG A 268 -11.09 24.78 19.43
C ARG A 268 -10.17 23.58 19.18
N SER A 269 -10.46 22.43 19.80
CA SER A 269 -9.74 21.18 19.61
C SER A 269 -9.80 20.66 18.16
N LEU A 270 -10.93 20.85 17.46
CA LEU A 270 -11.05 20.48 16.04
C LEU A 270 -10.19 21.37 15.16
N ILE A 271 -10.23 22.69 15.39
CA ILE A 271 -9.40 23.64 14.63
C ILE A 271 -7.92 23.28 14.82
N LEU A 272 -7.50 23.03 16.06
CA LEU A 272 -6.15 22.59 16.37
C LEU A 272 -5.78 21.27 15.66
N ALA A 273 -6.67 20.28 15.69
CA ALA A 273 -6.47 19.01 15.01
C ALA A 273 -6.28 19.21 13.50
N ILE A 274 -7.09 20.05 12.85
CA ILE A 274 -6.97 20.38 11.43
C ILE A 274 -5.62 21.03 11.13
N VAL A 275 -5.15 21.97 11.96
CA VAL A 275 -3.84 22.63 11.78
C VAL A 275 -2.69 21.62 11.88
N ILE A 276 -2.71 20.74 12.88
CA ILE A 276 -1.69 19.69 13.05
C ILE A 276 -1.72 18.72 11.86
N MET A 277 -2.91 18.26 11.49
CA MET A 277 -3.10 17.35 10.36
C MET A 277 -2.68 17.99 9.04
N ASN A 278 -2.83 19.31 8.87
CA ASN A 278 -2.39 20.01 7.67
C ASN A 278 -0.88 19.86 7.46
N PHE A 279 -0.06 20.22 8.45
CA PHE A 279 1.39 20.05 8.36
C PHE A 279 1.78 18.58 8.11
N PHE A 280 1.15 17.66 8.85
CA PHE A 280 1.42 16.24 8.72
C PHE A 280 1.08 15.71 7.31
N PHE A 281 -0.09 16.02 6.76
CA PHE A 281 -0.50 15.50 5.46
C PHE A 281 0.15 16.22 4.28
N VAL A 282 0.63 17.47 4.42
CA VAL A 282 1.54 18.05 3.45
C VAL A 282 2.85 17.26 3.43
N GLY A 283 3.43 16.95 4.59
CA GLY A 283 4.64 16.13 4.69
C GLY A 283 4.45 14.74 4.10
N MET A 284 3.33 14.08 4.40
CA MET A 284 2.99 12.77 3.82
C MET A 284 2.80 12.82 2.30
N ALA A 285 2.22 13.90 1.77
CA ALA A 285 2.01 14.06 0.33
C ALA A 285 3.33 14.13 -0.44
N LEU A 286 4.34 14.74 0.17
CA LEU A 286 5.69 14.82 -0.37
C LEU A 286 6.44 13.50 -0.16
N ALA A 287 6.34 12.91 1.03
CA ALA A 287 7.06 11.69 1.41
C ALA A 287 6.67 10.48 0.54
N LYS A 288 5.39 10.36 0.16
CA LYS A 288 4.92 9.25 -0.69
C LYS A 288 5.60 9.19 -2.06
N ASP A 289 6.05 10.33 -2.59
CA ASP A 289 6.61 10.43 -3.94
C ASP A 289 8.14 10.22 -3.96
N ILE A 290 8.80 10.21 -2.79
CA ILE A 290 10.24 9.97 -2.67
C ILE A 290 10.66 8.60 -3.24
N PRO A 291 10.04 7.46 -2.86
CA PRO A 291 10.42 6.16 -3.42
C PRO A 291 9.98 5.97 -4.87
N ASP A 292 9.06 6.79 -5.38
CA ASP A 292 8.40 6.59 -6.67
C ASP A 292 9.05 7.35 -7.85
N VAL A 293 10.18 8.03 -7.60
CA VAL A 293 10.85 8.93 -8.56
C VAL A 293 11.22 8.26 -9.89
N GLU A 294 11.68 7.00 -9.87
CA GLU A 294 12.13 6.32 -11.09
C GLU A 294 10.98 6.11 -12.08
N GLY A 295 9.90 5.46 -11.62
CA GLY A 295 8.69 5.26 -12.42
C GLY A 295 8.01 6.58 -12.79
N ASP A 296 7.88 7.52 -11.84
CA ASP A 296 7.22 8.81 -12.10
C ASP A 296 7.93 9.60 -13.20
N LYS A 297 9.28 9.60 -13.20
CA LYS A 297 10.08 10.26 -14.23
C LYS A 297 9.89 9.65 -15.62
N ILE A 298 9.83 8.32 -15.72
CA ILE A 298 9.63 7.61 -16.99
C ILE A 298 8.25 7.93 -17.59
N TYR A 299 7.22 8.02 -16.75
CA TYR A 299 5.84 8.27 -17.18
C TYR A 299 5.43 9.76 -17.16
N GLY A 300 6.39 10.67 -16.96
CA GLY A 300 6.17 12.11 -17.01
C GLY A 300 5.23 12.64 -15.92
N ILE A 301 5.23 11.99 -14.75
CA ILE A 301 4.57 12.49 -13.54
C ILE A 301 5.54 13.47 -12.89
N ASP A 302 5.11 14.73 -12.75
CA ASP A 302 5.95 15.77 -12.17
C ASP A 302 5.74 15.82 -10.67
N THR A 303 6.76 15.45 -9.90
CA THR A 303 6.72 15.44 -8.43
C THR A 303 7.76 16.40 -7.86
N PHE A 304 7.56 16.87 -6.62
CA PHE A 304 8.59 17.69 -5.95
C PHE A 304 9.92 16.93 -5.84
N ALA A 305 9.88 15.61 -5.62
CA ALA A 305 11.09 14.80 -5.55
C ALA A 305 11.87 14.77 -6.87
N ILE A 306 11.19 14.89 -8.01
CA ILE A 306 11.81 15.04 -9.33
C ILE A 306 12.34 16.46 -9.54
N ARG A 307 11.59 17.50 -9.14
CA ARG A 307 11.95 18.91 -9.39
C ARG A 307 13.14 19.41 -8.57
N ILE A 308 13.13 19.15 -7.26
CA ILE A 308 14.13 19.69 -6.32
C ILE A 308 15.01 18.60 -5.68
N GLY A 309 14.73 17.33 -5.99
CA GLY A 309 15.53 16.19 -5.55
C GLY A 309 15.03 15.53 -4.27
N GLN A 310 15.16 14.21 -4.19
CA GLN A 310 14.70 13.37 -3.08
C GLN A 310 15.25 13.81 -1.72
N LYS A 311 16.54 14.15 -1.63
CA LYS A 311 17.17 14.55 -0.37
C LYS A 311 16.59 15.85 0.19
N GLN A 312 16.32 16.84 -0.67
CA GLN A 312 15.71 18.10 -0.22
C GLN A 312 14.27 17.88 0.23
N VAL A 313 13.49 17.13 -0.54
CA VAL A 313 12.11 16.79 -0.17
C VAL A 313 12.06 16.02 1.14
N PHE A 314 12.96 15.07 1.37
CA PHE A 314 13.04 14.33 2.62
C PHE A 314 13.21 15.25 3.84
N TRP A 315 14.12 16.22 3.78
CA TRP A 315 14.30 17.20 4.87
C TRP A 315 13.10 18.13 5.04
N ILE A 316 12.44 18.52 3.95
CA ILE A 316 11.17 19.28 4.02
C ILE A 316 10.09 18.45 4.74
N CYS A 317 9.99 17.15 4.45
CA CYS A 317 9.04 16.27 5.15
C CYS A 317 9.34 16.21 6.66
N ILE A 318 10.62 16.03 7.05
CA ILE A 318 11.02 16.02 8.45
C ILE A 318 10.60 17.33 9.13
N PHE A 319 10.93 18.47 8.53
CA PHE A 319 10.56 19.78 9.06
C PHE A 319 9.03 19.92 9.23
N LEU A 320 8.24 19.48 8.25
CA LEU A 320 6.78 19.52 8.35
C LEU A 320 6.23 18.62 9.47
N PHE A 321 6.79 17.43 9.65
CA PHE A 321 6.42 16.54 10.75
C PHE A 321 6.81 17.15 12.10
N GLU A 322 8.01 17.71 12.22
CA GLU A 322 8.45 18.45 13.42
C GLU A 322 7.53 19.62 13.75
N MET A 323 7.10 20.39 12.75
CA MET A 323 6.12 21.46 12.95
C MET A 323 4.78 20.93 13.47
N ALA A 324 4.29 19.81 12.94
CA ALA A 324 3.06 19.18 13.43
C ALA A 324 3.19 18.77 14.92
N PHE A 325 4.32 18.17 15.31
CA PHE A 325 4.60 17.81 16.69
C PHE A 325 4.81 19.04 17.58
N GLY A 326 5.52 20.06 17.10
CA GLY A 326 5.77 21.31 17.82
C GLY A 326 4.48 22.06 18.15
N VAL A 327 3.57 22.20 17.17
CA VAL A 327 2.24 22.78 17.38
C VAL A 327 1.45 21.97 18.41
N SER A 328 1.50 20.64 18.33
CA SER A 328 0.84 19.76 19.30
C SER A 328 1.38 19.95 20.73
N LEU A 329 2.71 20.07 20.86
CA LEU A 329 3.38 20.28 22.14
C LEU A 329 3.05 21.64 22.75
N VAL A 330 3.10 22.71 21.96
CA VAL A 330 2.73 24.07 22.41
C VAL A 330 1.27 24.10 22.86
N ALA A 331 0.36 23.47 22.10
CA ALA A 331 -1.05 23.41 22.48
C ALA A 331 -1.29 22.61 23.77
N GLY A 332 -0.59 21.49 23.96
CA GLY A 332 -0.68 20.72 25.21
C GLY A 332 -0.08 21.46 26.41
N ALA A 333 1.06 22.14 26.23
CA ALA A 333 1.72 22.91 27.28
C ALA A 333 0.91 24.12 27.75
N THR A 334 0.18 24.75 26.81
CA THR A 334 -0.71 25.89 27.09
C THR A 334 -2.09 25.48 27.61
N SER A 335 -2.40 24.19 27.64
CA SER A 335 -3.65 23.68 28.22
C SER A 335 -3.76 24.02 29.72
N SER A 336 -4.96 24.34 30.20
CA SER A 336 -5.21 24.55 31.63
C SER A 336 -5.20 23.25 32.44
N SER A 337 -5.38 22.09 31.78
CA SER A 337 -5.43 20.78 32.43
C SER A 337 -4.04 20.17 32.61
N LEU A 338 -3.66 19.89 33.87
CA LEU A 338 -2.41 19.20 34.22
C LEU A 338 -2.31 17.82 33.55
N LEU A 339 -3.44 17.12 33.44
CA LEU A 339 -3.52 15.80 32.82
C LEU A 339 -3.17 15.88 31.32
N VAL A 340 -3.70 16.88 30.61
CA VAL A 340 -3.38 17.10 29.18
C VAL A 340 -1.90 17.44 29.00
N LYS A 341 -1.29 18.21 29.91
CA LYS A 341 0.15 18.49 29.88
C LYS A 341 0.97 17.21 30.03
N ILE A 342 0.66 16.39 31.03
CA ILE A 342 1.37 15.13 31.31
C ILE A 342 1.24 14.17 30.12
N ILE A 343 0.04 13.98 29.59
CA ILE A 343 -0.19 13.11 28.42
C ILE A 343 0.60 13.63 27.22
N THR A 344 0.54 14.93 26.94
CA THR A 344 1.23 15.51 25.78
C THR A 344 2.74 15.31 25.89
N VAL A 345 3.31 15.54 27.07
CA VAL A 345 4.74 15.32 27.32
C VAL A 345 5.09 13.84 27.14
N ILE A 346 4.37 12.91 27.77
CA ILE A 346 4.65 11.47 27.69
C ILE A 346 4.52 10.94 26.25
N CYS A 347 3.48 11.36 25.52
CA CYS A 347 3.25 10.89 24.15
C CYS A 347 4.23 11.47 23.13
N LEU A 348 4.75 12.68 23.34
CA LEU A 348 5.61 13.37 22.36
C LEU A 348 7.11 13.30 22.68
N LEU A 349 7.51 13.08 23.94
CA LEU A 349 8.93 12.96 24.34
C LEU A 349 9.71 11.90 23.54
N PRO A 350 9.16 10.68 23.31
CA PRO A 350 9.89 9.62 22.60
C PRO A 350 10.22 9.99 21.15
N HIS A 351 9.41 10.84 20.53
CA HIS A 351 9.59 11.26 19.14
C HIS A 351 10.67 12.32 18.98
N ILE A 352 10.81 13.22 19.96
CA ILE A 352 11.86 14.25 19.99
C ILE A 352 13.25 13.59 20.07
N GLY A 353 13.40 12.52 20.85
CA GLY A 353 14.67 11.79 20.97
C GLY A 353 15.05 10.99 19.72
N CYS A 354 14.07 10.58 18.91
CA CYS A 354 14.32 9.81 17.69
C CYS A 354 14.67 10.70 16.49
N MET A 355 14.32 11.98 16.53
CA MET A 355 14.61 12.95 15.44
C MET A 355 16.04 13.54 15.49
N GLN A 356 16.83 13.24 16.51
CA GLN A 356 18.21 13.74 16.67
C GLN A 356 19.30 12.75 16.19
N LEU A 357 18.92 11.66 15.50
CA LEU A 357 19.81 10.67 14.86
C LEU A 357 19.61 10.71 13.35
#